data_AF-A0A1Y2EWX1-F1
#
_entry.id   AF-A0A1Y2EWX1-F1
#
_cell.length_a   1.000
_cell.length_b   1.000
_cell.length_c   1.000
_cell.angle_alpha   90.00
_cell.angle_beta   90.00
_cell.angle_gamma   90.00
#
_symmetry.space_group_name_H-M   'P 1'
#
loop_
_entity.id
_entity.type
_entity.pdbx_description
1 polymer ?
#
loop_
_entity_poly.entity_id
_entity_poly.type
_entity_poly.pdbx_seq_one_letter_code
_entity_poly.pdbx_strand_id
1 'polypeptide(L)'
;MTSTTTAPPRPFDHGSSKGIQLDTWLLTSTILPILNATESDAAQAQLHLPLPEICFGNNTLVLHDSATNLQFQWNALDALKAVGRDTEVKVAYADEWARGQANSGSADVAVQKPFDWTYTTVHPGSVSLSPSPSPTSPSSSAPTPQPQPPQFLPAPPTHPGIPLHLLARQDIPILFYDEIPLFEDELGDNGIAELVVRVRVNSTSIFILSRFFLRIDNVLFRIFDVRLYMALGSGEVIRESKGRQAGYEEVKARLPFDKPTDLTPLTDINWVHAQLEALATSPPPSAFPPSSRPSSATPLRHPTAGGSTGRLTPSASGASTPTGRTAEALGRMDLGSESGGESRGARSLPKWEAEGVKLEVLKLPVAGGESN
;
A
#
# COMPACT_ATOMS: atom_id res chain seq x y z
N MET A 1 -20.55 44.38 5.40
CA MET A 1 -19.71 43.47 4.58
C MET A 1 -18.25 43.79 4.88
N THR A 2 -17.71 43.23 5.95
CA THR A 2 -16.31 43.41 6.35
C THR A 2 -15.49 42.35 5.64
N SER A 3 -14.88 42.72 4.52
CA SER A 3 -13.86 41.92 3.84
C SER A 3 -12.63 41.83 4.74
N THR A 4 -12.52 40.75 5.52
CA THR A 4 -11.28 40.34 6.17
C THR A 4 -10.26 40.07 5.07
N THR A 5 -9.34 41.01 4.89
CA THR A 5 -8.16 40.82 4.05
C THR A 5 -7.27 39.81 4.75
N THR A 6 -7.42 38.52 4.42
CA THR A 6 -6.42 37.51 4.76
C THR A 6 -5.13 37.90 4.03
N ALA A 7 -4.04 38.06 4.78
CA ALA A 7 -2.73 38.30 4.19
C ALA A 7 -2.41 37.20 3.17
N PRO A 8 -1.74 37.51 2.04
CA PRO A 8 -1.40 36.48 1.06
C PRO A 8 -0.59 35.37 1.75
N PRO A 9 -0.88 34.09 1.47
CA PRO A 9 -0.18 32.98 2.09
C PRO A 9 1.32 33.09 1.77
N ARG A 10 2.15 33.14 2.82
CA ARG A 10 3.59 33.28 2.69
C ARG A 10 4.25 31.97 3.09
N PRO A 11 5.03 31.35 2.19
CA PRO A 11 5.93 30.28 2.57
C PRO A 11 6.95 30.77 3.60
N PHE A 12 7.35 29.87 4.50
CA PHE A 12 8.48 30.07 5.40
C PHE A 12 9.52 28.97 5.17
N ASP A 13 10.77 29.28 5.49
CA ASP A 13 11.90 28.36 5.42
C ASP A 13 12.84 28.63 6.59
N HIS A 14 13.06 27.61 7.41
CA HIS A 14 13.91 27.61 8.61
C HIS A 14 14.98 26.52 8.53
N GLY A 15 15.50 26.25 7.33
CA GLY A 15 16.60 25.31 7.10
C GLY A 15 16.11 23.87 7.01
N SER A 16 15.94 23.18 8.14
CA SER A 16 15.46 21.79 8.16
C SER A 16 13.94 21.67 8.05
N SER A 17 13.22 22.79 8.18
CA SER A 17 11.77 22.85 8.07
C SER A 17 11.32 24.04 7.25
N LYS A 18 10.36 23.80 6.35
CA LYS A 18 9.72 24.83 5.54
C LYS A 18 8.23 24.54 5.45
N GLY A 19 7.44 25.52 5.04
CA GLY A 19 5.99 25.36 5.05
C GLY A 19 5.23 26.56 4.52
N ILE A 20 3.92 26.54 4.68
CA ILE A 20 3.02 27.61 4.27
C ILE A 20 1.80 27.70 5.20
N GLN A 21 1.41 28.91 5.56
CA GLN A 21 0.18 29.20 6.31
C GLN A 21 -0.93 29.61 5.34
N LEU A 22 -2.12 29.00 5.47
CA LEU A 22 -3.32 29.26 4.68
C LEU A 22 -4.52 29.38 5.65
N ASP A 23 -4.97 30.59 5.93
CA ASP A 23 -5.98 30.85 6.95
C ASP A 23 -5.61 30.19 8.30
N THR A 24 -6.36 29.16 8.72
CA THR A 24 -6.13 28.40 9.96
C THR A 24 -5.21 27.19 9.76
N TRP A 25 -4.90 26.83 8.51
CA TRP A 25 -4.05 25.69 8.17
C TRP A 25 -2.59 26.08 8.12
N LEU A 26 -1.76 25.35 8.86
CA LEU A 26 -0.32 25.37 8.79
C LEU A 26 0.16 24.06 8.18
N LEU A 27 0.79 24.14 7.01
CA LEU A 27 1.51 23.03 6.42
C LEU A 27 2.99 23.19 6.73
N THR A 28 3.59 22.15 7.31
CA THR A 28 5.02 22.10 7.66
C THR A 28 5.64 20.82 7.14
N SER A 29 6.69 20.93 6.35
CA SER A 29 7.57 19.82 6.01
C SER A 29 8.88 19.92 6.80
N THR A 30 9.42 18.77 7.16
CA THR A 30 10.72 18.63 7.83
C THR A 30 11.50 17.55 7.11
N ILE A 31 12.70 17.89 6.65
CA ILE A 31 13.63 16.98 5.98
C ILE A 31 14.96 17.03 6.73
N LEU A 32 15.39 15.87 7.20
CA LEU A 32 16.56 15.63 8.04
C LEU A 32 17.36 14.44 7.47
N PRO A 33 18.62 14.25 7.91
CA PRO A 33 19.41 13.07 7.54
C PRO A 33 18.74 11.75 7.96
N ILE A 34 19.24 10.65 7.40
CA ILE A 34 18.87 9.29 7.84
C ILE A 34 19.16 9.09 9.33
N LEU A 35 18.44 8.16 9.96
CA LEU A 35 18.64 7.83 11.36
C LEU A 35 20.09 7.42 11.63
N ASN A 36 20.67 7.95 12.70
CA ASN A 36 21.95 7.47 13.20
C ASN A 36 21.77 6.15 13.97
N ALA A 37 22.87 5.46 14.31
CA ALA A 37 22.84 4.15 14.95
C ALA A 37 21.94 4.10 16.20
N THR A 38 22.02 5.09 17.09
CA THR A 38 21.21 5.15 18.32
C THR A 38 19.72 5.32 18.01
N GLU A 39 19.40 6.16 17.03
CA GLU A 39 18.01 6.38 16.61
C GLU A 39 17.44 5.14 15.91
N SER A 40 18.25 4.45 15.10
CA SER A 40 17.90 3.20 14.43
C SER A 40 17.62 2.09 15.43
N ASP A 41 18.50 1.89 16.43
CA ASP A 41 18.30 0.89 17.49
C ASP A 41 16.99 1.14 18.26
N ALA A 42 16.71 2.40 18.59
CA ALA A 42 15.48 2.79 19.29
C ALA A 42 14.23 2.53 18.42
N ALA A 43 14.28 2.85 17.14
CA ALA A 43 13.19 2.61 16.20
C ALA A 43 12.95 1.11 15.96
N GLN A 44 14.00 0.30 15.81
CA GLN A 44 13.88 -1.16 15.69
C GLN A 44 13.26 -1.79 16.94
N ALA A 45 13.69 -1.35 18.13
CA ALA A 45 13.13 -1.79 19.39
C ALA A 45 11.62 -1.45 19.50
N GLN A 46 11.21 -0.29 19.00
CA GLN A 46 9.80 0.13 19.01
C GLN A 46 8.95 -0.64 17.98
N LEU A 47 9.49 -0.90 16.79
CA LEU A 47 8.75 -1.48 15.66
C LEU A 47 8.71 -3.02 15.70
N HIS A 48 9.69 -3.64 16.36
CA HIS A 48 9.98 -5.07 16.26
C HIS A 48 10.14 -5.54 14.80
N LEU A 49 10.78 -4.69 13.99
CA LEU A 49 10.97 -4.83 12.54
C LEU A 49 12.40 -4.39 12.19
N PRO A 50 13.15 -5.11 11.33
CA PRO A 50 14.39 -4.58 10.77
C PRO A 50 14.08 -3.31 9.96
N LEU A 51 14.85 -2.23 10.15
CA LEU A 51 14.62 -0.99 9.39
C LEU A 51 15.08 -1.14 7.95
N PRO A 52 14.45 -0.39 7.01
CA PRO A 52 15.00 -0.17 5.68
C PRO A 52 16.43 0.37 5.74
N GLU A 53 17.24 0.03 4.73
CA GLU A 53 18.63 0.50 4.61
C GLU A 53 18.76 2.03 4.71
N ILE A 54 17.83 2.77 4.12
CA ILE A 54 17.76 4.22 4.16
C ILE A 54 16.47 4.63 4.87
N CYS A 55 16.55 4.91 6.17
CA CYS A 55 15.40 5.29 6.97
C CYS A 55 15.47 6.77 7.39
N PHE A 56 14.56 7.60 6.90
CA PHE A 56 14.40 8.99 7.30
C PHE A 56 13.39 9.13 8.44
N GLY A 57 13.68 8.50 9.59
CA GLY A 57 12.75 8.44 10.73
C GLY A 57 12.33 9.79 11.32
N ASN A 58 13.14 10.83 11.09
CA ASN A 58 12.87 12.20 11.56
C ASN A 58 12.19 13.08 10.50
N ASN A 59 11.98 12.58 9.28
CA ASN A 59 11.26 13.32 8.24
C ASN A 59 9.76 13.32 8.54
N THR A 60 9.12 14.48 8.37
CA THR A 60 7.70 14.64 8.62
C THR A 60 7.03 15.59 7.64
N LEU A 61 5.78 15.30 7.31
CA LEU A 61 4.84 16.27 6.76
C LEU A 61 3.70 16.42 7.77
N VAL A 62 3.39 17.65 8.15
CA VAL A 62 2.34 17.99 9.12
C VAL A 62 1.40 19.01 8.50
N LEU A 63 0.10 18.71 8.50
CA LEU A 63 -0.96 19.65 8.17
C LEU A 63 -1.80 19.87 9.44
N HIS A 64 -1.70 21.07 10.02
CA HIS A 64 -2.33 21.40 11.29
C HIS A 64 -3.36 22.52 11.11
N ASP A 65 -4.58 22.32 11.60
CA ASP A 65 -5.60 23.36 11.70
C ASP A 65 -5.60 23.98 13.09
N SER A 66 -5.18 25.24 13.18
CA SER A 66 -5.16 25.97 14.46
C SER A 66 -6.55 26.24 15.04
N ALA A 67 -7.62 26.13 14.24
CA ALA A 67 -8.98 26.35 14.75
C ALA A 67 -9.53 25.15 15.51
N THR A 68 -9.29 23.93 15.01
CA THR A 68 -9.77 22.68 15.62
C THR A 68 -8.69 21.91 16.37
N ASN A 69 -7.43 22.34 16.28
CA ASN A 69 -6.23 21.59 16.68
C ASN A 69 -6.10 20.23 15.96
N LEU A 70 -6.80 20.05 14.83
CA LEU A 70 -6.69 18.85 14.02
C LEU A 70 -5.34 18.79 13.32
N GLN A 71 -4.70 17.63 13.38
CA GLN A 71 -3.41 17.39 12.75
C GLN A 71 -3.46 16.14 11.88
N PHE A 72 -2.99 16.27 10.65
CA PHE A 72 -2.61 15.15 9.79
C PHE A 72 -1.09 15.08 9.73
N GLN A 73 -0.54 13.88 9.90
CA GLN A 73 0.90 13.68 9.89
C GLN A 73 1.32 12.43 9.10
N TRP A 74 2.40 12.58 8.35
CA TRP A 74 3.11 11.49 7.70
C TRP A 74 4.55 11.45 8.22
N ASN A 75 5.01 10.27 8.62
CA ASN A 75 6.37 9.99 9.06
C ASN A 75 6.71 8.52 8.79
N ALA A 76 8.00 8.20 8.72
CA ALA A 76 8.46 6.86 8.37
C ALA A 76 8.07 5.81 9.42
N LEU A 77 8.17 6.15 10.71
CA LEU A 77 7.95 5.19 11.79
C LEU A 77 6.50 4.71 11.85
N ASP A 78 5.52 5.59 11.71
CA ASP A 78 4.10 5.22 11.65
C ASP A 78 3.77 4.41 10.38
N ALA A 79 4.42 4.73 9.26
CA ALA A 79 4.29 3.94 8.04
C ALA A 79 4.85 2.53 8.20
N LEU A 80 6.01 2.39 8.86
CA LEU A 80 6.65 1.10 9.16
C LEU A 80 5.86 0.28 10.19
N LYS A 81 5.19 0.91 11.17
CA LYS A 81 4.25 0.22 12.08
C LYS A 81 3.10 -0.44 11.33
N ALA A 82 2.70 0.13 10.20
CA ALA A 82 1.59 -0.33 9.38
C ALA A 82 2.00 -1.33 8.28
N VAL A 83 3.28 -1.71 8.21
CA VAL A 83 3.76 -2.72 7.25
C VAL A 83 3.01 -4.03 7.46
N GLY A 84 2.45 -4.55 6.37
CA GLY A 84 1.74 -5.83 6.35
C GLY A 84 2.67 -6.94 6.79
N ARG A 85 2.20 -7.82 7.69
CA ARG A 85 2.99 -8.96 8.20
C ARG A 85 2.63 -10.28 7.52
N ASP A 86 1.94 -10.23 6.40
CA ASP A 86 1.49 -11.39 5.63
C ASP A 86 1.48 -11.06 4.12
N THR A 87 2.68 -10.83 3.62
CA THR A 87 3.13 -10.87 2.23
C THR A 87 3.00 -12.24 1.54
N GLU A 88 2.06 -12.56 0.64
CA GLU A 88 2.17 -13.80 -0.18
C GLU A 88 3.42 -13.81 -1.10
N VAL A 89 4.13 -12.68 -1.18
CA VAL A 89 5.35 -12.51 -1.98
C VAL A 89 6.57 -12.82 -1.12
N LYS A 90 7.19 -13.97 -1.35
CA LYS A 90 8.51 -14.29 -0.77
C LYS A 90 9.61 -13.83 -1.72
N VAL A 91 10.43 -12.87 -1.32
CA VAL A 91 11.69 -12.58 -1.99
C VAL A 91 12.58 -13.81 -1.84
N ALA A 92 13.26 -14.24 -2.91
CA ALA A 92 14.02 -15.51 -2.97
C ALA A 92 15.08 -15.67 -1.85
N TYR A 93 15.49 -14.57 -1.21
CA TYR A 93 16.47 -14.51 -0.13
C TYR A 93 15.88 -14.38 1.30
N ALA A 94 14.57 -14.25 1.45
CA ALA A 94 13.93 -14.15 2.78
C ALA A 94 14.31 -15.33 3.69
N ASP A 95 14.50 -16.51 3.09
CA ASP A 95 14.96 -17.72 3.79
C ASP A 95 16.44 -17.65 4.20
N GLU A 96 17.33 -17.02 3.43
CA GLU A 96 18.75 -16.88 3.76
C GLU A 96 19.00 -15.82 4.84
N TRP A 97 18.25 -14.73 4.84
CA TRP A 97 18.32 -13.71 5.90
C TRP A 97 17.72 -14.20 7.23
N ALA A 98 16.61 -14.94 7.19
CA ALA A 98 16.07 -15.62 8.36
C ALA A 98 17.08 -16.64 8.93
N ARG A 99 17.80 -17.37 8.06
CA ARG A 99 18.89 -18.29 8.46
C ARG A 99 20.10 -17.55 9.05
N GLY A 100 20.45 -16.39 8.50
CA GLY A 100 21.54 -15.54 9.01
C GLY A 100 21.27 -15.03 10.43
N GLN A 101 20.04 -14.60 10.71
CA GLN A 101 19.62 -14.20 12.06
C GLN A 101 19.59 -15.38 13.04
N ALA A 102 19.09 -16.55 12.61
CA ALA A 102 19.11 -17.76 13.41
C ALA A 102 20.53 -18.22 13.78
N ASN A 103 21.51 -18.02 12.88
CA ASN A 103 22.92 -18.36 13.12
C ASN A 103 23.65 -17.36 14.02
N SER A 104 23.15 -16.13 14.18
CA SER A 104 23.78 -15.08 15.00
C SER A 104 23.58 -15.25 16.52
N GLY A 105 22.87 -16.29 16.96
CA GLY A 105 22.84 -16.71 18.36
C GLY A 105 22.12 -15.77 19.33
N SER A 106 21.30 -14.84 18.86
CA SER A 106 20.36 -14.11 19.72
C SER A 106 19.24 -15.07 20.17
N ALA A 107 19.43 -15.70 21.32
CA ALA A 107 18.53 -16.71 21.89
C ALA A 107 17.27 -16.12 22.56
N ASP A 108 16.75 -15.00 22.04
CA ASP A 108 15.46 -14.42 22.45
C ASP A 108 14.69 -13.92 21.23
N VAL A 109 14.41 -14.83 20.30
CA VAL A 109 13.58 -14.52 19.13
C VAL A 109 12.28 -15.30 19.27
N ALA A 110 11.30 -14.66 19.90
CA ALA A 110 9.90 -14.99 19.67
C ALA A 110 9.70 -15.00 18.15
N VAL A 111 9.44 -16.19 17.59
CA VAL A 111 9.23 -16.48 16.17
C VAL A 111 8.69 -15.24 15.46
N GLN A 112 9.59 -14.47 14.83
CA GLN A 112 9.18 -13.34 14.01
C GLN A 112 8.33 -13.95 12.91
N LYS A 113 7.02 -13.69 12.96
CA LYS A 113 6.05 -14.04 11.92
C LYS A 113 6.66 -13.70 10.55
N PRO A 114 6.37 -14.48 9.49
CA PRO A 114 7.06 -14.33 8.21
C PRO A 114 6.93 -12.90 7.70
N PHE A 115 8.01 -12.13 7.88
CA PHE A 115 8.19 -10.82 7.28
C PHE A 115 8.71 -11.04 5.87
N ASP A 116 8.08 -10.39 4.90
CA ASP A 116 8.39 -10.57 3.47
C ASP A 116 9.54 -9.68 2.96
N TRP A 117 10.07 -8.81 3.82
CA TRP A 117 11.17 -7.87 3.51
C TRP A 117 10.84 -6.85 2.41
N THR A 118 9.57 -6.67 2.07
CA THR A 118 9.15 -5.72 1.03
C THR A 118 8.78 -4.34 1.57
N TYR A 119 8.65 -4.20 2.90
CA TYR A 119 8.19 -2.97 3.57
C TYR A 119 6.84 -2.43 3.06
N THR A 120 6.01 -3.32 2.49
CA THR A 120 4.71 -2.95 1.94
C THR A 120 3.82 -2.32 3.00
N THR A 121 3.48 -1.04 2.81
CA THR A 121 2.63 -0.26 3.72
C THR A 121 1.51 0.47 2.98
N VAL A 122 0.35 0.54 3.61
CA VAL A 122 -0.85 1.26 3.16
C VAL A 122 -1.25 2.35 4.16
N HIS A 123 -0.28 2.85 4.93
CA HIS A 123 -0.51 3.82 5.99
C HIS A 123 -1.18 5.10 5.45
N PRO A 124 -2.38 5.45 5.93
CA PRO A 124 -3.17 6.53 5.33
C PRO A 124 -2.78 7.94 5.81
N GLY A 125 -1.75 8.05 6.64
CA GLY A 125 -1.46 9.24 7.45
C GLY A 125 -2.13 9.16 8.82
N SER A 126 -1.42 9.65 9.83
CA SER A 126 -1.88 9.72 11.22
C SER A 126 -2.80 10.93 11.41
N VAL A 127 -3.88 10.76 12.16
CA VAL A 127 -4.81 11.84 12.52
C VAL A 127 -4.81 11.99 14.03
N SER A 128 -4.56 13.19 14.53
CA SER A 128 -4.55 13.49 15.96
C SER A 128 -5.16 14.86 16.25
N LEU A 129 -5.52 15.09 17.50
CA LEU A 129 -5.81 16.43 18.02
C LEU A 129 -4.60 16.87 18.84
N SER A 130 -4.02 18.03 18.52
CA SER A 130 -2.96 18.61 19.33
C SER A 130 -3.53 19.00 20.71
N PRO A 131 -2.89 18.60 21.83
CA PRO A 131 -3.35 19.00 23.15
C PRO A 131 -3.20 20.52 23.29
N SER A 132 -4.33 21.23 23.41
CA SER A 132 -4.33 22.65 23.73
C SER A 132 -3.56 22.87 25.05
N PRO A 133 -2.63 23.83 25.13
CA PRO A 133 -1.92 24.14 26.37
C PRO A 133 -2.86 24.86 27.35
N SER A 134 -3.75 24.12 28.01
CA SER A 134 -4.47 24.63 29.17
C SER A 134 -3.53 24.61 30.39
N PRO A 135 -3.35 25.72 31.11
CA PRO A 135 -2.49 25.74 32.29
C PRO A 135 -3.01 24.75 33.33
N THR A 136 -2.08 23.90 33.78
CA THR A 136 -2.20 22.92 34.85
C THR A 136 -2.96 23.46 36.06
N SER A 137 -4.15 22.92 36.30
CA SER A 137 -4.70 22.79 37.64
C SER A 137 -4.67 21.31 38.01
N PRO A 138 -4.03 20.90 39.12
CA PRO A 138 -4.08 19.53 39.59
C PRO A 138 -5.42 19.33 40.28
N SER A 139 -6.46 18.92 39.54
CA SER A 139 -7.70 18.45 40.15
C SER A 139 -7.87 16.96 39.88
N SER A 140 -7.80 16.21 40.97
CA SER A 140 -8.20 14.82 41.08
C SER A 140 -9.65 14.59 40.65
N SER A 141 -9.93 13.34 40.29
CA SER A 141 -11.26 12.69 40.20
C SER A 141 -12.18 13.02 39.02
N ALA A 142 -11.97 12.32 37.90
CA ALA A 142 -12.96 11.62 37.05
C ALA A 142 -12.33 11.35 35.66
N PRO A 143 -12.58 10.21 34.99
CA PRO A 143 -12.20 10.05 33.59
C PRO A 143 -13.06 10.99 32.73
N THR A 144 -12.59 12.21 32.49
CA THR A 144 -13.17 13.07 31.46
C THR A 144 -12.91 12.39 30.10
N PRO A 145 -13.92 12.23 29.21
CA PRO A 145 -13.67 11.69 27.89
C PRO A 145 -12.66 12.61 27.18
N GLN A 146 -11.45 12.11 26.91
CA GLN A 146 -10.53 12.84 26.04
C GLN A 146 -11.19 13.01 24.67
N PRO A 147 -11.14 14.21 24.07
CA PRO A 147 -11.71 14.41 22.74
C PRO A 147 -11.01 13.46 21.76
N GLN A 148 -11.79 12.59 21.11
CA GLN A 148 -11.27 11.70 20.09
C GLN A 148 -11.08 12.47 18.77
N PRO A 149 -10.01 12.20 18.01
CA PRO A 149 -9.83 12.82 16.71
C PRO A 149 -10.98 12.44 15.78
N PRO A 150 -11.39 13.35 14.88
CA PRO A 150 -12.46 13.07 13.95
C PRO A 150 -12.04 11.93 13.01
N GLN A 151 -12.97 11.03 12.72
CA GLN A 151 -12.71 9.82 11.95
C GLN A 151 -13.14 9.99 10.49
N PHE A 152 -12.30 9.54 9.56
CA PHE A 152 -12.68 9.38 8.16
C PHE A 152 -13.77 8.31 8.02
N LEU A 153 -14.84 8.65 7.29
CA LEU A 153 -15.94 7.74 6.99
C LEU A 153 -15.90 7.36 5.51
N PRO A 154 -16.35 6.15 5.12
CA PRO A 154 -16.51 5.80 3.72
C PRO A 154 -17.35 6.83 2.97
N ALA A 155 -16.86 7.27 1.81
CA ALA A 155 -17.60 8.21 0.98
C ALA A 155 -18.88 7.54 0.43
N PRO A 156 -20.00 8.27 0.32
CA PRO A 156 -21.20 7.73 -0.32
C PRO A 156 -20.90 7.37 -1.78
N PRO A 157 -21.56 6.36 -2.38
CA PRO A 157 -21.32 5.94 -3.76
C PRO A 157 -21.49 7.06 -4.81
N THR A 158 -22.22 8.11 -4.47
CA THR A 158 -22.48 9.28 -5.31
C THR A 158 -21.39 10.36 -5.21
N HIS A 159 -20.39 10.19 -4.33
CA HIS A 159 -19.35 11.19 -4.13
C HIS A 159 -18.44 11.27 -5.37
N PRO A 160 -18.14 12.48 -5.90
CA PRO A 160 -17.38 12.63 -7.15
C PRO A 160 -15.89 12.25 -7.04
N GLY A 161 -15.41 12.02 -5.82
CA GLY A 161 -14.01 11.70 -5.54
C GLY A 161 -13.12 12.94 -5.56
N ILE A 162 -11.81 12.71 -5.66
CA ILE A 162 -10.84 13.82 -5.78
C ILE A 162 -10.98 14.43 -7.19
N PRO A 163 -11.20 15.74 -7.33
CA PRO A 163 -11.33 16.39 -8.63
C PRO A 163 -9.96 16.55 -9.31
N LEU A 164 -9.39 15.45 -9.82
CA LEU A 164 -8.05 15.42 -10.43
C LEU A 164 -7.87 16.45 -11.57
N HIS A 165 -8.95 16.78 -12.28
CA HIS A 165 -8.93 17.80 -13.33
C HIS A 165 -8.59 19.21 -12.81
N LEU A 166 -8.97 19.54 -11.56
CA LEU A 166 -8.59 20.80 -10.93
C LEU A 166 -7.11 20.82 -10.55
N LEU A 167 -6.54 19.66 -10.21
CA LEU A 167 -5.11 19.52 -9.89
C LEU A 167 -4.22 19.55 -11.14
N ALA A 168 -4.78 19.26 -12.32
CA ALA A 168 -4.08 19.31 -13.61
C ALA A 168 -4.05 20.72 -14.24
N ARG A 169 -4.81 21.67 -13.69
CA ARG A 169 -4.85 23.06 -14.16
C ARG A 169 -3.51 23.75 -13.95
N GLN A 170 -2.98 24.35 -15.02
CA GLN A 170 -1.72 25.09 -15.01
C GLN A 170 -1.91 26.60 -14.80
N ASP A 171 -3.14 27.09 -14.86
CA ASP A 171 -3.48 28.51 -14.68
C ASP A 171 -3.48 28.93 -13.19
N ILE A 172 -3.53 27.96 -12.27
CA ILE A 172 -3.44 28.22 -10.84
C ILE A 172 -1.99 27.95 -10.38
N PRO A 173 -1.27 28.95 -9.85
CA PRO A 173 0.12 28.77 -9.45
C PRO A 173 0.25 27.86 -8.22
N ILE A 174 1.31 27.05 -8.22
CA ILE A 174 1.73 26.29 -7.04
C ILE A 174 2.41 27.28 -6.08
N LEU A 175 1.81 27.48 -4.91
CA LEU A 175 2.31 28.36 -3.86
C LEU A 175 3.34 27.67 -2.98
N PHE A 176 3.21 26.35 -2.82
CA PHE A 176 4.14 25.52 -2.08
C PHE A 176 4.19 24.12 -2.68
N TYR A 177 5.40 23.59 -2.84
CA TYR A 177 5.67 22.22 -3.21
C TYR A 177 6.76 21.67 -2.29
N ASP A 178 6.59 20.43 -1.86
CA ASP A 178 7.70 19.69 -1.28
C ASP A 178 7.59 18.19 -1.51
N GLU A 179 8.74 17.53 -1.37
CA GLU A 179 8.90 16.10 -1.51
C GLU A 179 9.68 15.56 -0.30
N ILE A 180 9.02 14.72 0.49
CA ILE A 180 9.50 14.25 1.78
C ILE A 180 9.74 12.74 1.66
N PRO A 181 10.99 12.30 1.47
CA PRO A 181 11.32 10.87 1.50
C PRO A 181 11.18 10.35 2.93
N LEU A 182 10.57 9.18 3.10
CA LEU A 182 10.37 8.55 4.41
C LEU A 182 11.28 7.35 4.61
N PHE A 183 11.35 6.45 3.62
CA PHE A 183 12.34 5.37 3.61
C PHE A 183 12.57 4.83 2.21
N GLU A 184 13.71 4.17 2.03
CA GLU A 184 14.12 3.47 0.83
C GLU A 184 14.93 2.21 1.22
N ASP A 185 14.80 1.15 0.43
CA ASP A 185 15.54 -0.11 0.57
C ASP A 185 15.80 -0.72 -0.82
N GLU A 186 17.02 -1.15 -1.09
CA GLU A 186 17.40 -1.77 -2.37
C GLU A 186 17.11 -3.28 -2.43
N LEU A 187 16.50 -3.84 -1.38
CA LEU A 187 16.15 -5.26 -1.26
C LEU A 187 17.36 -6.18 -1.50
N GLY A 188 18.54 -5.75 -1.04
CA GLY A 188 19.82 -6.40 -1.31
C GLY A 188 20.12 -6.51 -2.81
N ASP A 189 20.02 -5.39 -3.54
CA ASP A 189 20.21 -5.27 -5.00
C ASP A 189 19.18 -6.02 -5.87
N ASN A 190 18.03 -6.45 -5.31
CA ASN A 190 16.99 -7.18 -6.05
C ASN A 190 15.76 -6.34 -6.40
N GLY A 191 15.86 -5.02 -6.23
CA GLY A 191 14.74 -4.14 -6.52
C GLY A 191 14.84 -2.81 -5.81
N ILE A 192 13.67 -2.26 -5.48
CA ILE A 192 13.56 -1.07 -4.64
C ILE A 192 12.22 -1.06 -3.92
N ALA A 193 12.21 -0.71 -2.64
CA ALA A 193 11.03 -0.36 -1.87
C ALA A 193 11.19 1.07 -1.35
N GLU A 194 10.33 1.99 -1.79
CA GLU A 194 10.47 3.42 -1.50
C GLU A 194 9.12 4.00 -1.06
N LEU A 195 9.13 4.85 -0.03
CA LEU A 195 7.97 5.63 0.40
C LEU A 195 8.29 7.12 0.41
N VAL A 196 7.58 7.88 -0.44
CA VAL A 196 7.71 9.34 -0.55
C VAL A 196 6.37 10.02 -0.40
N VAL A 197 6.34 11.13 0.34
CA VAL A 197 5.18 12.00 0.47
C VAL A 197 5.43 13.30 -0.29
N ARG A 198 4.58 13.60 -1.28
CA ARG A 198 4.62 14.84 -2.05
C ARG A 198 3.44 15.72 -1.67
N VAL A 199 3.65 17.02 -1.57
CA VAL A 199 2.59 18.00 -1.30
C VAL A 199 2.60 19.11 -2.32
N ARG A 200 1.41 19.51 -2.77
CA ARG A 200 1.16 20.67 -3.61
C ARG A 200 0.08 21.53 -2.97
N VAL A 201 0.38 22.81 -2.82
CA VAL A 201 -0.57 23.81 -2.34
C VAL A 201 -0.75 24.85 -3.41
N ASN A 202 -2.01 25.18 -3.68
CA ASN A 202 -2.37 26.34 -4.48
C ASN A 202 -3.34 27.23 -3.69
N SER A 203 -3.80 28.33 -4.28
CA SER A 203 -4.71 29.28 -3.62
C SER A 203 -6.11 28.71 -3.33
N THR A 204 -6.43 27.51 -3.82
CA THR A 204 -7.78 26.91 -3.76
C THR A 204 -7.82 25.58 -3.03
N SER A 205 -6.68 24.89 -2.88
CA SER A 205 -6.63 23.51 -2.41
C SER A 205 -5.25 23.09 -1.93
N ILE A 206 -5.25 22.07 -1.08
CA ILE A 206 -4.09 21.31 -0.64
C ILE A 206 -4.24 19.89 -1.19
N PHE A 207 -3.18 19.38 -1.81
CA PHE A 207 -3.11 18.01 -2.30
C PHE A 207 -1.83 17.33 -1.79
N ILE A 208 -1.99 16.17 -1.16
CA ILE A 208 -0.90 15.35 -0.63
C ILE A 208 -0.99 13.98 -1.28
N LEU A 209 0.14 13.46 -1.76
CA LEU A 209 0.30 12.12 -2.30
C LEU A 209 1.39 11.39 -1.50
N SER A 210 0.99 10.42 -0.69
CA SER A 210 1.90 9.42 -0.11
C SER A 210 1.95 8.22 -1.04
N ARG A 211 3.09 7.98 -1.68
CA ARG A 211 3.28 6.88 -2.63
C ARG A 211 4.31 5.90 -2.09
N PHE A 212 3.87 4.67 -1.85
CA PHE A 212 4.75 3.52 -1.72
C PHE A 212 4.96 2.88 -3.09
N PHE A 213 6.21 2.71 -3.50
CA PHE A 213 6.61 2.05 -4.74
C PHE A 213 7.46 0.82 -4.39
N LEU A 214 7.12 -0.32 -4.99
CA LEU A 214 7.87 -1.56 -4.87
C LEU A 214 8.13 -2.13 -6.25
N ARG A 215 9.40 -2.36 -6.56
CA ARG A 215 9.84 -3.20 -7.67
C ARG A 215 10.64 -4.35 -7.08
N ILE A 216 10.29 -5.56 -7.45
CA ILE A 216 11.12 -6.74 -7.21
C ILE A 216 11.50 -7.27 -8.58
N ASP A 217 12.79 -7.25 -8.87
CA ASP A 217 13.31 -7.55 -10.20
C ASP A 217 12.94 -8.96 -10.64
N ASN A 218 12.42 -9.07 -11.86
CA ASN A 218 11.91 -10.32 -12.44
C ASN A 218 10.70 -10.94 -11.71
N VAL A 219 10.12 -10.25 -10.72
CA VAL A 219 8.95 -10.72 -9.96
C VAL A 219 7.73 -9.84 -10.21
N LEU A 220 7.71 -8.61 -9.69
CA LEU A 220 6.54 -7.73 -9.80
C LEU A 220 6.84 -6.24 -9.62
N PHE A 221 5.86 -5.43 -10.01
CA PHE A 221 5.72 -4.04 -9.61
C PHE A 221 4.48 -3.88 -8.74
N ARG A 222 4.55 -3.01 -7.73
CA ARG A 222 3.44 -2.66 -6.85
C ARG A 222 3.51 -1.18 -6.48
N ILE A 223 2.36 -0.52 -6.51
CA ILE A 223 2.21 0.89 -6.11
C ILE A 223 1.01 1.01 -5.19
N PHE A 224 1.21 1.67 -4.07
CA PHE A 224 0.14 2.12 -3.20
C PHE A 224 0.17 3.64 -3.07
N ASP A 225 -0.89 4.28 -3.54
CA ASP A 225 -1.10 5.72 -3.44
C ASP A 225 -2.14 6.01 -2.36
N VAL A 226 -1.80 6.87 -1.41
CA VAL A 226 -2.77 7.53 -0.53
C VAL A 226 -2.76 9.01 -0.87
N ARG A 227 -3.89 9.47 -1.41
CA ARG A 227 -4.13 10.87 -1.79
C ARG A 227 -5.02 11.52 -0.75
N LEU A 228 -4.61 12.69 -0.27
CA LEU A 228 -5.43 13.55 0.56
C LEU A 228 -5.65 14.87 -0.18
N TYR A 229 -6.91 15.25 -0.32
CA TYR A 229 -7.31 16.49 -1.00
C TYR A 229 -8.23 17.29 -0.08
N MET A 230 -8.00 18.59 -0.04
CA MET A 230 -8.83 19.55 0.68
C MET A 230 -8.99 20.79 -0.19
N ALA A 231 -10.23 21.15 -0.52
CA ALA A 231 -10.53 22.47 -1.06
C ALA A 231 -10.60 23.48 0.11
N LEU A 232 -9.89 24.60 0.00
CA LEU A 232 -9.90 25.62 1.04
C LEU A 232 -11.32 26.18 1.19
N GLY A 233 -11.81 26.24 2.43
CA GLY A 233 -13.16 26.71 2.75
C GLY A 233 -14.30 25.71 2.52
N SER A 234 -14.05 24.48 2.02
CA SER A 234 -15.13 23.51 1.81
C SER A 234 -15.65 22.83 3.08
N GLY A 235 -14.82 22.79 4.13
CA GLY A 235 -15.10 21.99 5.33
C GLY A 235 -15.05 20.47 5.08
N GLU A 236 -14.39 20.03 4.03
CA GLU A 236 -14.30 18.60 3.68
C GLU A 236 -12.87 18.22 3.27
N VAL A 237 -12.40 17.09 3.82
CA VAL A 237 -11.15 16.44 3.44
C VAL A 237 -11.46 15.10 2.82
N ILE A 238 -10.99 14.88 1.60
CA ILE A 238 -11.17 13.64 0.85
C ILE A 238 -9.87 12.84 0.94
N ARG A 239 -9.97 11.56 1.29
CA ARG A 239 -8.85 10.61 1.28
C ARG A 239 -9.16 9.45 0.35
N GLU A 240 -8.28 9.23 -0.63
CA GLU A 240 -8.36 8.11 -1.56
C GLU A 240 -7.13 7.21 -1.38
N SER A 241 -7.33 5.92 -1.12
CA SER A 241 -6.27 4.91 -1.12
C SER A 241 -6.46 4.00 -2.32
N LYS A 242 -5.40 3.83 -3.12
CA LYS A 242 -5.43 3.05 -4.36
C LYS A 242 -4.21 2.16 -4.45
N GLY A 243 -4.44 0.90 -4.83
CA GLY A 243 -3.42 -0.14 -4.92
C GLY A 243 -3.41 -0.76 -6.31
N ARG A 244 -2.21 -0.97 -6.84
CA ARG A 244 -1.99 -1.59 -8.14
C ARG A 244 -0.77 -2.49 -8.08
N GLN A 245 -0.85 -3.65 -8.73
CA GLN A 245 0.30 -4.52 -8.94
C GLN A 245 0.17 -5.26 -10.27
N ALA A 246 1.29 -5.65 -10.85
CA ALA A 246 1.37 -6.53 -12.01
C ALA A 246 2.71 -7.29 -12.00
N GLY A 247 2.79 -8.43 -12.70
CA GLY A 247 4.04 -9.16 -12.86
C GLY A 247 5.09 -8.33 -13.59
N TYR A 248 6.37 -8.56 -13.28
CA TYR A 248 7.48 -7.79 -13.86
C TYR A 248 7.49 -7.88 -15.40
N GLU A 249 7.32 -9.09 -15.92
CA GLU A 249 7.30 -9.34 -17.37
C GLU A 249 6.09 -8.69 -18.07
N GLU A 250 4.95 -8.53 -17.40
CA GLU A 250 3.77 -7.85 -17.96
C GLU A 250 4.02 -6.35 -18.18
N VAL A 251 4.69 -5.71 -17.22
CA VAL A 251 5.08 -4.29 -17.33
C VAL A 251 6.21 -4.13 -18.35
N LYS A 252 7.20 -5.02 -18.34
CA LYS A 252 8.31 -5.04 -19.30
C LYS A 252 7.84 -5.27 -20.75
N ALA A 253 6.80 -6.07 -20.97
CA ALA A 253 6.20 -6.25 -22.29
C ALA A 253 5.59 -4.96 -22.88
N ARG A 254 5.45 -3.90 -22.08
CA ARG A 254 4.96 -2.58 -22.49
C ARG A 254 6.07 -1.59 -22.81
N LEU A 255 7.33 -2.01 -22.78
CA LEU A 255 8.46 -1.19 -23.21
C LEU A 255 8.27 -0.69 -24.66
N PRO A 256 8.76 0.51 -24.99
CA PRO A 256 8.66 1.04 -26.35
C PRO A 256 9.26 0.08 -27.40
N PHE A 257 8.50 -0.17 -28.48
CA PHE A 257 8.88 -1.11 -29.54
C PHE A 257 10.18 -0.74 -30.26
N ASP A 258 10.54 0.54 -30.26
CA ASP A 258 11.77 1.06 -30.87
C ASP A 258 13.02 0.75 -30.04
N LYS A 259 12.88 0.43 -28.74
CA LYS A 259 13.99 0.12 -27.82
C LYS A 259 13.62 -0.97 -26.80
N PRO A 260 13.34 -2.20 -27.24
CA PRO A 260 12.84 -3.26 -26.35
C PRO A 260 13.87 -3.75 -25.32
N THR A 261 15.16 -3.44 -25.52
CA THR A 261 16.24 -3.79 -24.59
C THR A 261 16.56 -2.69 -23.59
N ASP A 262 15.96 -1.50 -23.75
CA ASP A 262 16.15 -0.38 -22.84
C ASP A 262 15.23 -0.56 -21.64
N LEU A 263 15.81 -0.92 -20.50
CA LEU A 263 15.09 -1.17 -19.24
C LEU A 263 14.94 0.10 -18.39
N THR A 264 15.49 1.24 -18.80
CA THR A 264 15.37 2.51 -18.04
C THR A 264 13.92 2.89 -17.70
N PRO A 265 12.90 2.64 -18.54
CA PRO A 265 11.51 2.93 -18.14
C PRO A 265 11.03 2.14 -16.90
N LEU A 266 11.62 0.97 -16.62
CA LEU A 266 11.27 0.14 -15.45
C LEU A 266 11.73 0.75 -14.12
N THR A 267 12.61 1.75 -14.15
CA THR A 267 13.03 2.52 -12.98
C THR A 267 12.26 3.83 -12.84
N ASP A 268 11.49 4.25 -13.85
CA ASP A 268 10.65 5.45 -13.78
C ASP A 268 9.28 5.11 -13.16
N ILE A 269 9.10 5.53 -11.90
CA ILE A 269 7.88 5.31 -11.13
C ILE A 269 6.63 5.85 -11.83
N ASN A 270 6.73 6.99 -12.52
CA ASN A 270 5.58 7.59 -13.21
C ASN A 270 5.22 6.81 -14.47
N TRP A 271 6.21 6.34 -15.22
CA TRP A 271 5.99 5.46 -16.35
C TRP A 271 5.37 4.13 -15.92
N VAL A 272 5.93 3.48 -14.90
CA VAL A 272 5.41 2.23 -14.34
C VAL A 272 3.97 2.42 -13.85
N HIS A 273 3.69 3.51 -13.12
CA HIS A 273 2.33 3.84 -12.69
C HIS A 273 1.36 3.94 -13.88
N ALA A 274 1.74 4.62 -14.96
CA ALA A 274 0.90 4.71 -16.16
C ALA A 274 0.62 3.34 -16.78
N GLN A 275 1.61 2.44 -16.81
CA GLN A 275 1.42 1.08 -17.32
C GLN A 275 0.50 0.25 -16.41
N LEU A 276 0.66 0.34 -15.08
CA LEU A 276 -0.22 -0.34 -14.13
C LEU A 276 -1.67 0.15 -14.22
N GLU A 277 -1.90 1.45 -14.44
CA GLU A 277 -3.24 1.98 -14.67
C GLU A 277 -3.86 1.46 -15.98
N ALA A 278 -3.06 1.40 -17.04
CA ALA A 278 -3.51 0.89 -18.33
C ALA A 278 -3.81 -0.62 -18.29
N LEU A 279 -3.03 -1.40 -17.54
CA LEU A 279 -3.30 -2.83 -17.30
C LEU A 279 -4.58 -3.05 -16.51
N ALA A 280 -4.82 -2.25 -15.47
CA ALA A 280 -6.04 -2.35 -14.65
C ALA A 280 -7.33 -1.99 -15.42
N THR A 281 -7.21 -1.23 -16.52
CA THR A 281 -8.36 -0.79 -17.34
C THR A 281 -8.58 -1.70 -18.56
N SER A 282 -7.59 -2.54 -18.92
CA SER A 282 -7.74 -3.46 -20.05
C SER A 282 -8.63 -4.66 -19.68
N PRO A 283 -9.58 -5.08 -20.54
CA PRO A 283 -10.35 -6.29 -20.30
C PRO A 283 -9.40 -7.50 -20.28
N PRO A 284 -9.69 -8.53 -19.45
CA PRO A 284 -8.90 -9.75 -19.46
C PRO A 284 -8.84 -10.32 -20.88
N PRO A 285 -7.69 -10.86 -21.32
CA PRO A 285 -7.59 -11.47 -22.64
C PRO A 285 -8.69 -12.53 -22.75
N SER A 286 -9.53 -12.39 -23.78
CA SER A 286 -10.53 -13.38 -24.16
C SER A 286 -9.84 -14.74 -24.29
N ALA A 287 -10.00 -15.62 -23.29
CA ALA A 287 -9.78 -17.04 -23.49
C ALA A 287 -10.69 -17.45 -24.67
N PHE A 288 -10.15 -18.23 -25.60
CA PHE A 288 -10.73 -18.65 -26.87
C PHE A 288 -10.43 -17.71 -28.06
N PRO A 289 -9.48 -18.08 -28.95
CA PRO A 289 -9.53 -17.58 -30.32
C PRO A 289 -10.82 -18.08 -31.01
N PRO A 290 -11.43 -17.30 -31.91
CA PRO A 290 -12.55 -17.82 -32.70
C PRO A 290 -12.05 -19.02 -33.52
N SER A 291 -12.64 -20.19 -33.26
CA SER A 291 -12.38 -21.39 -34.07
C SER A 291 -12.75 -21.09 -35.52
N SER A 292 -11.76 -20.84 -36.37
CA SER A 292 -11.95 -20.78 -37.80
C SER A 292 -12.30 -22.18 -38.28
N ARG A 293 -13.60 -22.42 -38.45
CA ARG A 293 -14.15 -23.65 -39.03
C ARG A 293 -13.80 -23.64 -40.53
N PRO A 294 -13.02 -24.59 -41.08
CA PRO A 294 -12.80 -24.64 -42.51
C PRO A 294 -14.10 -25.10 -43.20
N SER A 295 -14.68 -24.22 -44.01
CA SER A 295 -15.72 -24.59 -44.97
C SER A 295 -15.06 -25.11 -46.24
N SER A 296 -15.18 -26.41 -46.51
CA SER A 296 -15.25 -26.94 -47.88
C SER A 296 -15.59 -28.44 -47.83
N ALA A 297 -16.87 -28.74 -48.03
CA ALA A 297 -17.31 -30.07 -48.45
C ALA A 297 -17.48 -30.03 -49.97
N THR A 298 -16.64 -30.77 -50.69
CA THR A 298 -16.90 -31.18 -52.08
C THR A 298 -17.07 -32.71 -52.06
N PRO A 299 -18.16 -33.27 -52.62
CA PRO A 299 -18.41 -34.71 -52.52
C PRO A 299 -17.67 -35.45 -53.63
N LEU A 300 -16.86 -36.43 -53.28
CA LEU A 300 -16.34 -37.43 -54.22
C LEU A 300 -17.00 -38.79 -53.96
N ARG A 301 -17.49 -39.32 -55.07
CA ARG A 301 -18.36 -40.48 -55.25
C ARG A 301 -17.53 -41.77 -55.20
N HIS A 302 -18.10 -42.81 -54.59
CA HIS A 302 -17.59 -44.19 -54.57
C HIS A 302 -17.29 -44.78 -55.96
N PRO A 303 -16.45 -45.83 -56.04
CA PRO A 303 -17.03 -47.18 -56.15
C PRO A 303 -16.35 -48.29 -55.31
N THR A 304 -17.20 -49.03 -54.62
CA THR A 304 -17.31 -50.51 -54.50
C THR A 304 -16.12 -51.48 -54.60
N ALA A 305 -16.03 -52.32 -53.55
CA ALA A 305 -16.12 -53.80 -53.52
C ALA A 305 -14.89 -54.67 -53.20
N GLY A 306 -15.12 -55.64 -52.30
CA GLY A 306 -14.31 -56.83 -51.98
C GLY A 306 -13.46 -56.66 -50.71
N GLY A 307 -13.49 -57.50 -49.67
CA GLY A 307 -14.13 -58.79 -49.40
C GLY A 307 -13.36 -59.48 -48.26
N SER A 308 -14.09 -60.08 -47.32
CA SER A 308 -13.71 -61.27 -46.52
C SER A 308 -12.64 -61.21 -45.39
N THR A 309 -13.14 -61.48 -44.17
CA THR A 309 -12.66 -62.45 -43.14
C THR A 309 -11.26 -62.36 -42.52
N GLY A 310 -11.21 -62.37 -41.17
CA GLY A 310 -10.00 -62.74 -40.44
C GLY A 310 -10.05 -62.51 -38.92
N ARG A 311 -10.73 -63.40 -38.20
CA ARG A 311 -10.61 -63.61 -36.74
C ARG A 311 -9.18 -64.04 -36.40
N LEU A 312 -8.65 -63.68 -35.22
CA LEU A 312 -7.92 -64.55 -34.27
C LEU A 312 -7.43 -63.75 -33.03
N THR A 313 -7.87 -64.20 -31.86
CA THR A 313 -7.15 -64.13 -30.57
C THR A 313 -6.20 -65.36 -30.51
N PRO A 314 -5.23 -65.52 -29.57
CA PRO A 314 -5.52 -65.74 -28.13
C PRO A 314 -4.44 -65.31 -27.10
N SER A 315 -4.85 -65.38 -25.81
CA SER A 315 -4.09 -65.92 -24.65
C SER A 315 -2.88 -65.15 -24.11
N ALA A 316 -2.49 -65.15 -22.83
CA ALA A 316 -3.06 -65.35 -21.48
C ALA A 316 -1.85 -65.40 -20.50
N SER A 317 -2.12 -65.20 -19.20
CA SER A 317 -1.29 -65.59 -18.02
C SER A 317 -0.15 -64.64 -17.61
N GLY A 318 0.15 -64.39 -16.32
CA GLY A 318 -0.35 -64.88 -15.02
C GLY A 318 -0.08 -63.83 -13.91
N ALA A 319 -0.86 -63.81 -12.82
CA ALA A 319 -0.49 -64.28 -11.46
C ALA A 319 0.82 -63.65 -10.91
N SER A 320 0.91 -63.04 -9.72
CA SER A 320 0.42 -63.48 -8.41
C SER A 320 0.66 -62.41 -7.32
N THR A 321 -0.28 -62.24 -6.38
CA THR A 321 -0.06 -61.75 -5.00
C THR A 321 0.48 -62.92 -4.15
N PRO A 322 1.07 -62.71 -2.94
CA PRO A 322 0.22 -62.69 -1.72
C PRO A 322 0.73 -61.85 -0.51
N THR A 323 -0.24 -61.38 0.30
CA THR A 323 -0.34 -61.35 1.80
C THR A 323 0.87 -60.97 2.69
N GLY A 324 0.76 -60.23 3.81
CA GLY A 324 -0.37 -59.71 4.58
C GLY A 324 0.04 -59.39 6.05
N ARG A 325 -0.92 -58.80 6.82
CA ARG A 325 -1.03 -58.72 8.33
C ARG A 325 -0.05 -57.78 9.05
N THR A 326 -0.36 -57.00 10.11
CA THR A 326 -1.42 -56.90 11.16
C THR A 326 -1.31 -55.49 11.80
N ALA A 327 -2.37 -54.70 11.98
CA ALA A 327 -3.14 -54.48 13.23
C ALA A 327 -2.32 -54.32 14.54
N GLU A 328 -2.34 -53.13 15.16
CA GLU A 328 -2.86 -52.92 16.53
C GLU A 328 -2.90 -51.43 16.94
N ALA A 329 -3.92 -51.11 17.74
CA ALA A 329 -4.24 -49.83 18.33
C ALA A 329 -3.56 -49.66 19.70
N LEU A 330 -3.47 -48.43 20.21
CA LEU A 330 -3.88 -47.98 21.56
C LEU A 330 -3.25 -46.63 21.92
N GLY A 331 -4.03 -45.76 22.59
CA GLY A 331 -3.49 -44.65 23.37
C GLY A 331 -4.20 -43.31 23.23
N ARG A 332 -5.48 -43.22 23.65
CA ARG A 332 -6.11 -41.95 24.03
C ARG A 332 -5.47 -41.42 25.32
N MET A 333 -5.02 -40.17 25.32
CA MET A 333 -4.99 -39.35 26.53
C MET A 333 -5.62 -38.00 26.21
N ASP A 334 -6.74 -37.78 26.87
CA ASP A 334 -7.51 -36.55 26.96
C ASP A 334 -7.08 -35.85 28.24
N LEU A 335 -6.56 -34.63 28.14
CA LEU A 335 -6.46 -33.69 29.26
C LEU A 335 -6.58 -32.26 28.72
N GLY A 336 -7.75 -31.68 28.96
CA GLY A 336 -7.83 -30.39 29.65
C GLY A 336 -7.64 -29.14 28.81
N SER A 337 -8.77 -28.62 28.34
CA SER A 337 -8.97 -27.23 27.94
C SER A 337 -8.66 -26.24 29.06
N GLU A 338 -7.79 -25.26 28.81
CA GLU A 338 -7.95 -23.89 29.32
C GLU A 338 -7.71 -22.92 28.16
N SER A 339 -8.81 -22.59 27.49
CA SER A 339 -8.91 -21.56 26.48
C SER A 339 -9.03 -20.20 27.16
N GLY A 340 -8.00 -19.37 27.04
CA GLY A 340 -7.99 -18.01 27.59
C GLY A 340 -6.84 -17.17 27.04
N GLY A 341 -6.70 -17.11 25.71
CA GLY A 341 -5.74 -16.24 25.05
C GLY A 341 -6.44 -15.45 23.95
N GLU A 342 -6.77 -14.19 24.23
CA GLU A 342 -7.29 -13.24 23.25
C GLU A 342 -6.33 -13.14 22.06
N SER A 343 -6.75 -13.72 20.92
CA SER A 343 -6.17 -13.49 19.61
C SER A 343 -6.37 -12.02 19.24
N ARG A 344 -5.40 -11.16 19.58
CA ARG A 344 -5.26 -9.83 18.97
C ARG A 344 -4.94 -10.02 17.49
N GLY A 345 -5.95 -9.75 16.66
CA GLY A 345 -6.00 -10.04 15.23
C GLY A 345 -4.76 -9.61 14.47
N ALA A 346 -4.21 -10.56 13.72
CA ALA A 346 -3.26 -10.28 12.65
C ALA A 346 -3.96 -9.37 11.62
N ARG A 347 -3.37 -8.21 11.33
CA ARG A 347 -3.86 -7.33 10.27
C ARG A 347 -3.40 -7.89 8.92
N SER A 348 -4.28 -8.62 8.26
CA SER A 348 -4.15 -8.86 6.82
C SER A 348 -4.18 -7.53 6.07
N LEU A 349 -3.57 -7.49 4.88
CA LEU A 349 -3.71 -6.35 3.98
C LEU A 349 -5.21 -6.05 3.77
N PRO A 350 -5.61 -4.77 3.73
CA PRO A 350 -7.01 -4.40 3.79
C PRO A 350 -7.79 -4.87 2.56
N LYS A 351 -8.98 -5.45 2.80
CA LYS A 351 -9.88 -6.08 1.81
C LYS A 351 -10.13 -5.26 0.53
N TRP A 352 -10.03 -3.93 0.60
CA TRP A 352 -10.25 -3.04 -0.56
C TRP A 352 -9.17 -3.23 -1.65
N GLU A 353 -8.04 -3.85 -1.37
CA GLU A 353 -7.04 -4.17 -2.40
C GLU A 353 -7.61 -5.01 -3.56
N ALA A 354 -8.64 -5.83 -3.28
CA ALA A 354 -9.39 -6.56 -4.31
C ALA A 354 -10.35 -5.67 -5.13
N GLU A 355 -10.84 -4.56 -4.54
CA GLU A 355 -11.71 -3.56 -5.18
C GLU A 355 -10.90 -2.41 -5.82
N GLY A 356 -9.60 -2.31 -5.52
CA GLY A 356 -8.62 -1.43 -6.12
C GLY A 356 -8.61 0.02 -5.61
N VAL A 357 -9.70 0.53 -5.05
CA VAL A 357 -9.82 1.92 -4.55
C VAL A 357 -10.68 2.00 -3.29
N LYS A 358 -10.22 2.73 -2.29
CA LYS A 358 -10.97 3.11 -1.08
C LYS A 358 -11.10 4.62 -1.00
N LEU A 359 -12.33 5.13 -0.95
CA LEU A 359 -12.62 6.56 -0.84
C LEU A 359 -13.26 6.87 0.51
N GLU A 360 -12.68 7.82 1.23
CA GLU A 360 -13.13 8.26 2.54
C GLU A 360 -13.23 9.79 2.60
N VAL A 361 -14.13 10.29 3.43
CA VAL A 361 -14.33 11.73 3.66
C VAL A 361 -14.31 12.04 5.14
N LEU A 362 -13.78 13.20 5.47
CA LEU A 362 -13.81 13.80 6.80
C LEU A 362 -14.48 15.17 6.68
N LYS A 363 -15.60 15.35 7.38
CA LYS A 363 -16.27 16.64 7.46
C LYS A 363 -15.72 17.42 8.64
N LEU A 364 -15.32 18.65 8.39
CA LEU A 364 -14.82 19.59 9.36
C LEU A 364 -15.93 20.60 9.71
N PRO A 365 -16.02 21.04 10.97
CA PRO A 365 -16.94 22.11 11.33
C PRO A 365 -16.54 23.39 10.61
N VAL A 366 -17.43 23.92 9.76
CA VAL A 366 -17.21 25.18 9.06
C VAL A 366 -17.38 26.32 10.06
N ALA A 367 -16.34 27.14 10.25
CA ALA A 367 -16.42 28.35 11.06
C ALA A 367 -17.40 29.35 10.39
N GLY A 368 -18.65 29.39 10.84
CA GLY A 368 -19.64 30.38 10.38
C GLY A 368 -21.06 29.87 10.09
N GLY A 369 -21.40 28.62 10.43
CA GLY A 369 -22.79 28.17 10.36
C GLY A 369 -23.63 28.76 11.49
N GLU A 370 -24.36 29.85 11.22
CA GLU A 370 -25.51 30.24 12.03
C GLU A 370 -26.44 29.03 12.19
N SER A 371 -26.55 28.54 13.43
CA SER A 371 -27.67 27.71 13.83
C SER A 371 -28.94 28.55 13.66
N ASN A 372 -29.75 28.21 12.66
CA ASN A 372 -31.12 28.70 12.57
C ASN A 372 -32.09 27.66 13.12
#